data_AF-R9CDT3-F1
#
_entry.id   AF-R9CDT3-F1
#
_cell.length_a   1.000
_cell.length_b   1.000
_cell.length_c   1.000
_cell.angle_alpha   90.00
_cell.angle_beta   90.00
_cell.angle_gamma   90.00
#
_symmetry.space_group_name_H-M   'P 1'
#
loop_
_entity.id
_entity.type
_entity.pdbx_description
1 polymer ?
#
loop_
_entity_poly.entity_id
_entity_poly.type
_entity_poly.pdbx_seq_one_letter_code
_entity_poly.pdbx_strand_id
1 'polypeptide(L)' 'MDLKKEAFLKNQVCEKFYEVTNVYIAEELIKLNKYLYFTEKIPHWKYKNKIQRIWYFEMPRDIFEDVKNIKSKMNK' A
#
# COMPACT_ATOMS: atom_id res chain seq x y z
N MET A 1 -3.29 15.77 22.71
CA MET A 1 -3.45 14.50 21.98
C MET A 1 -2.15 13.71 22.16
N ASP A 2 -2.27 12.46 22.59
CA ASP A 2 -1.14 11.61 22.97
C ASP A 2 -0.37 11.16 21.72
N LEU A 3 0.83 11.72 21.48
CA LEU A 3 1.72 11.35 20.38
C LEU A 3 1.98 9.84 20.30
N LYS A 4 1.93 9.15 21.45
CA LYS A 4 2.06 7.68 21.53
C LYS A 4 0.85 6.95 20.96
N LYS A 5 -0.37 7.47 21.11
CA LYS A 5 -1.58 6.88 20.53
C LYS A 5 -1.59 7.02 19.01
N GLU A 6 -1.14 8.15 18.48
CA GLU A 6 -1.01 8.33 17.02
C GLU A 6 0.05 7.41 16.41
N ALA A 7 1.21 7.26 17.06
CA ALA A 7 2.24 6.32 16.62
C ALA A 7 1.79 4.86 16.71
N PHE A 8 1.04 4.50 17.77
CA PHE A 8 0.47 3.16 17.96
C PHE A 8 -0.60 2.84 16.91
N LEU A 9 -1.50 3.78 16.62
CA LEU A 9 -2.50 3.65 15.54
C LEU A 9 -1.83 3.57 14.16
N LYS A 10 -0.80 4.39 13.89
CA LYS A 10 0.00 4.29 12.66
C LYS A 10 0.69 2.93 12.50
N ASN A 11 1.26 2.39 13.59
CA ASN A 11 1.91 1.08 13.56
C ASN A 11 0.90 -0.07 13.38
N GLN A 12 -0.27 -0.02 14.01
CA GLN A 12 -1.30 -1.05 13.83
C GLN A 12 -1.94 -1.05 12.44
N VAL A 13 -2.05 0.11 11.79
CA VAL A 13 -2.46 0.18 10.38
C VAL A 13 -1.36 -0.43 9.49
N CYS A 14 -0.08 -0.19 9.75
CA CYS A 14 1.01 -0.82 9.00
C CYS A 14 1.09 -2.35 9.12
N GLU A 15 0.65 -2.95 10.24
CA GLU A 15 0.67 -4.42 10.38
C GLU A 15 -0.42 -5.15 9.58
N LYS A 16 -1.48 -4.45 9.14
CA LYS A 16 -2.63 -5.06 8.47
C LYS A 16 -2.75 -4.76 6.99
N PHE A 17 -1.95 -3.83 6.48
CA PHE A 17 -2.06 -3.36 5.10
C PHE A 17 -0.72 -3.42 4.37
N TYR A 18 -0.75 -3.93 3.16
CA TYR A 18 0.36 -3.90 2.22
C TYR A 18 0.39 -2.55 1.51
N GLU A 19 1.46 -1.78 1.72
CA GLU A 19 1.64 -0.48 1.09
C GLU A 19 2.21 -0.62 -0.33
N VAL A 20 1.52 -0.02 -1.29
CA VAL A 20 1.96 0.10 -2.68
C VAL A 20 2.10 1.57 -3.05
N THR A 21 3.25 1.94 -3.61
CA THR A 21 3.51 3.29 -4.11
C THR A 21 3.56 3.33 -5.64
N ASN A 22 3.83 2.19 -6.29
CA ASN A 22 3.87 2.10 -7.75
C ASN A 22 2.44 1.99 -8.30
N VAL A 23 2.06 2.95 -9.14
CA VAL A 23 0.74 3.04 -9.78
C VAL A 23 0.40 1.75 -10.53
N TYR A 24 1.34 1.23 -11.33
CA TYR A 24 1.11 0.03 -12.14
C TYR A 24 0.81 -1.20 -11.27
N ILE A 25 1.56 -1.40 -10.20
CA ILE A 25 1.32 -2.51 -9.27
C ILE A 25 -0.04 -2.35 -8.60
N ALA A 26 -0.40 -1.13 -8.20
CA ALA A 26 -1.70 -0.86 -7.60
C ALA A 26 -2.85 -1.14 -8.57
N GLU A 27 -2.74 -0.70 -9.83
CA GLU A 27 -3.77 -0.95 -10.85
C GLU A 27 -3.94 -2.44 -11.14
N GLU A 28 -2.84 -3.19 -11.27
CA GLU A 28 -2.91 -4.64 -11.48
C GLU A 28 -3.54 -5.36 -10.28
N LEU A 29 -3.21 -4.95 -9.04
CA LEU A 29 -3.86 -5.49 -7.84
C LEU A 29 -5.36 -5.16 -7.77
N ILE A 30 -5.76 -3.95 -8.17
CA ILE A 30 -7.17 -3.54 -8.23
C ILE A 30 -7.92 -4.40 -9.27
N LYS A 31 -7.32 -4.68 -10.43
CA LYS A 31 -7.91 -5.53 -11.47
C LYS A 31 -8.15 -6.97 -11.01
N LEU A 32 -7.38 -7.47 -10.05
CA LEU A 32 -7.62 -8.80 -9.48
C LEU A 32 -8.96 -8.88 -8.74
N ASN A 33 -9.49 -7.74 -8.25
CA ASN A 33 -10.73 -7.65 -7.47
C ASN A 33 -10.78 -8.63 -6.27
N LYS A 34 -9.60 -8.94 -5.70
CA LYS A 34 -9.44 -9.86 -4.57
C LYS A 34 -9.30 -9.15 -3.21
N TYR A 35 -8.83 -7.90 -3.23
CA TYR A 35 -8.36 -7.20 -2.04
C TYR A 35 -9.14 -5.93 -1.81
N LEU A 36 -9.57 -5.70 -0.57
CA LEU A 36 -10.02 -4.38 -0.16
C LEU A 36 -8.82 -3.43 -0.18
N TYR A 37 -9.04 -2.23 -0.72
CA TYR A 37 -8.00 -1.22 -0.77
C TYR A 37 -8.56 0.16 -0.48
N PHE A 38 -7.70 1.03 0.03
CA PHE A 38 -7.98 2.45 0.14
C PHE A 38 -6.74 3.27 -0.21
N THR A 39 -6.97 4.54 -0.52
CA THR A 39 -5.91 5.52 -0.74
C THR A 39 -6.06 6.64 0.25
N GLU A 40 -4.95 7.24 0.69
CA GLU A 40 -5.01 8.41 1.55
C GLU A 40 -5.67 9.59 0.82
N LYS A 41 -6.57 10.31 1.51
CA LYS A 41 -7.19 11.53 0.99
C LYS A 41 -6.20 12.67 0.84
N ILE A 42 -5.14 12.69 1.65
CA ILE A 42 -4.10 13.72 1.64
C ILE A 42 -2.77 13.00 1.39
N PRO A 43 -2.08 13.28 0.28
CA PRO A 43 -0.87 12.55 -0.05
C PRO A 43 0.26 12.92 0.93
N HIS A 44 0.83 11.91 1.59
CA HIS A 44 1.94 12.09 2.53
C HIS A 44 3.27 12.31 1.80
N TRP A 45 4.15 13.10 2.43
CA TRP A 45 5.56 13.22 2.04
C TRP A 45 6.30 11.95 2.45
N LYS A 46 6.19 10.86 1.66
CA LYS A 46 7.02 9.66 1.88
C LYS A 46 8.51 9.95 1.63
N TYR A 47 8.80 10.97 0.81
CA TYR A 47 10.14 11.49 0.56
C TYR A 47 10.16 13.02 0.70
N LYS A 48 11.33 13.57 1.07
CA LYS A 48 11.54 14.99 1.38
C LYS A 48 11.05 15.98 0.31
N ASN A 49 10.88 15.55 -0.95
CA ASN A 49 10.49 16.35 -2.12
C ASN A 49 9.50 15.66 -3.09
N LYS A 50 8.76 14.61 -2.67
CA LYS A 50 7.84 13.93 -3.58
C LYS A 50 6.52 13.58 -2.91
N ILE A 51 5.48 14.25 -3.38
CA ILE A 51 4.10 13.92 -3.11
C ILE A 51 3.78 12.67 -3.93
N GLN A 52 3.47 11.56 -3.26
CA GLN A 52 3.12 10.32 -3.93
C GLN A 52 1.90 9.73 -3.24
N ARG A 53 0.91 9.31 -4.04
CA ARG A 53 -0.24 8.56 -3.54
C ARG A 53 0.24 7.19 -3.08
N ILE A 54 -0.24 6.76 -1.92
CA ILE A 54 0.00 5.42 -1.39
C ILE A 54 -1.35 4.67 -1.45
N TRP A 55 -1.29 3.45 -1.97
CA TRP A 55 -2.39 2.50 -1.94
C TRP A 55 -2.15 1.52 -0.80
N TYR A 56 -3.15 1.34 0.04
CA TYR A 56 -3.14 0.40 1.14
C TYR A 56 -4.08 -0.73 0.78
N PHE A 57 -3.52 -1.92 0.59
CA PHE A 57 -4.30 -3.14 0.35
C PHE A 57 -4.37 -3.93 1.65
N GLU A 58 -5.51 -4.55 1.96
CA GLU A 58 -5.56 -5.55 3.03
C GLU A 58 -4.45 -6.60 2.81
N MET A 59 -3.83 -7.08 3.88
CA MET A 59 -2.65 -7.95 3.81
C MET A 59 -2.98 -9.43 4.11
N PRO A 60 -3.70 -10.15 3.21
CA PRO A 60 -3.77 -11.61 3.28
C PRO A 60 -2.42 -12.22 2.83
N ARG A 61 -2.19 -13.50 3.15
CA ARG A 61 -0.93 -14.19 2.82
C ARG A 61 -0.61 -14.16 1.31
N ASP A 62 -1.63 -14.17 0.47
CA ASP A 62 -1.49 -14.33 -1.00
C ASP A 62 -1.03 -13.05 -1.71
N ILE A 63 -1.15 -11.87 -1.08
CA ILE A 63 -0.84 -10.58 -1.73
C ILE A 63 0.64 -10.49 -2.13
N PHE A 64 1.53 -11.11 -1.37
CA PHE A 64 2.96 -11.12 -1.67
C PHE A 64 3.28 -11.87 -2.96
N GLU A 65 2.61 -12.99 -3.20
CA GLU A 65 2.80 -13.79 -4.39
C GLU A 65 2.21 -13.09 -5.62
N ASP A 66 1.01 -12.52 -5.50
CA ASP A 66 0.40 -11.72 -6.56
C ASP A 66 1.28 -10.51 -6.94
N VAL A 67 1.84 -9.78 -5.97
CA VAL A 67 2.76 -8.67 -6.23
C VAL A 67 4.06 -9.15 -6.89
N LYS A 68 4.60 -10.29 -6.47
CA LYS A 68 5.80 -10.89 -7.08
C LYS A 68 5.54 -11.25 -8.54
N ASN A 69 4.39 -11.83 -8.84
CA ASN A 69 3.97 -12.18 -10.19
C ASN A 69 3.80 -10.93 -11.07
N ILE A 70 3.18 -9.87 -10.55
CA ILE A 70 3.04 -8.58 -11.27
C ILE A 70 4.42 -7.99 -11.58
N LYS A 71 5.33 -7.93 -10.59
CA LYS A 71 6.70 -7.41 -10.79
C LYS A 71 7.47 -8.22 -11.84
N SER A 72 7.29 -9.55 -11.85
CA SER A 72 7.95 -10.41 -12.83
C SER A 72 7.46 -10.19 -14.26
N LYS A 73 6.21 -9.74 -14.46
CA LYS A 73 5.69 -9.35 -15.78
C LYS A 73 6.20 -8.00 -16.24
N MET A 74 6.52 -7.11 -15.30
CA MET A 74 7.01 -5.75 -15.58
C MET A 74 8.49 -5.73 -16.00
N ASN A 75 9.27 -6.73 -15.59
CA ASN A 75 10.69 -6.90 -15.95
C ASN A 75 10.90 -7.69 -17.26
N LYS A 76 9.83 -7.95 -18.02
CA LYS A 76 9.84 -8.77 -19.24
C LYS A 76 9.44 -7.90 -20.42
#